data_AF-A0A1Q3GKB1-F1
#
_entry.id   AF-A0A1Q3GKB1-F1
#
_cell.length_a   1.000
_cell.length_b   1.000
_cell.length_c   1.000
_cell.angle_alpha   90.00
_cell.angle_beta   90.00
_cell.angle_gamma   90.00
#
_symmetry.space_group_name_H-M   'P 1'
#
loop_
_entity.id
_entity.type
_entity.pdbx_description
1 polymer ?
#
loop_
_entity_poly.entity_id
_entity_poly.type
_entity_poly.pdbx_seq_one_letter_code
_entity_poly.pdbx_strand_id
1 'polypeptide(L)' 'MDDQKALVEKIVRSIADKLLLEKPNEVGLYNGASGIALFLAYYYLYTKEDKFGEKAVELLGQAVENPTQDGTSF' A
#
# COMPACT_ATOMS: atom_id res chain seq x y z
N MET A 1 -14.30 20.02 14.02
CA MET A 1 -14.66 18.78 13.32
C MET A 1 -14.05 18.77 11.93
N ASP A 2 -14.17 19.86 11.17
CA ASP A 2 -13.52 20.01 9.85
C ASP A 2 -11.99 20.02 9.91
N ASP A 3 -11.40 20.71 10.90
CA ASP A 3 -9.94 20.75 11.06
C ASP A 3 -9.32 19.37 11.33
N GLN A 4 -10.04 18.52 12.09
CA GLN A 4 -9.59 17.17 12.39
C GLN A 4 -9.65 16.28 11.15
N LYS A 5 -10.71 16.41 10.33
CA LYS A 5 -10.83 15.70 9.06
C LYS A 5 -9.71 16.09 8.10
N ALA A 6 -9.47 17.39 7.92
CA ALA A 6 -8.40 17.89 7.05
C ALA A 6 -7.01 17.41 7.52
N LEU A 7 -6.77 17.38 8.83
CA LEU A 7 -5.53 16.85 9.38
C LEU A 7 -5.36 15.35 9.07
N VAL A 8 -6.41 14.54 9.26
CA VAL A 8 -6.39 13.11 8.95
C VAL A 8 -6.12 12.88 7.46
N GLU A 9 -6.78 13.62 6.57
CA GLU A 9 -6.56 13.53 5.13
C GLU A 9 -5.09 13.83 4.76
N LYS A 10 -4.50 14.87 5.37
CA LYS A 10 -3.09 15.20 5.17
C LYS A 10 -2.14 14.11 5.66
N ILE A 11 -2.43 13.50 6.82
CA ILE A 11 -1.64 12.39 7.37
C ILE A 11 -1.72 11.17 6.47
N VAL A 12 -2.93 10.76 6.07
CA VAL A 12 -3.15 9.60 5.20
C VAL A 12 -2.47 9.80 3.85
N ARG A 13 -2.56 11.01 3.28
CA ARG A 13 -1.87 11.33 2.03
C ARG A 13 -0.36 11.24 2.15
N SER A 14 0.22 11.77 3.24
CA SER A 14 1.65 11.67 3.52
C SER A 14 2.11 10.21 3.64
N ILE A 15 1.29 9.35 4.26
CA ILE A 15 1.56 7.91 4.33
C ILE A 15 1.52 7.30 2.92
N ALA A 16 0.49 7.58 2.12
CA ALA A 16 0.36 7.06 0.76
C ALA A 16 1.53 7.49 -0.14
N ASP A 17 1.94 8.75 -0.07
CA ASP A 17 3.06 9.28 -0.86
C ASP A 17 4.40 8.62 -0.46
N LYS A 18 4.59 8.27 0.83
CA LYS A 18 5.76 7.46 1.25
C LYS A 18 5.69 6.04 0.71
N LEU A 19 4.53 5.39 0.82
CA LEU A 19 4.32 4.02 0.37
C LEU A 19 4.49 3.83 -1.15
N LEU A 20 4.29 4.89 -1.95
CA LEU A 20 4.62 4.86 -3.39
C LEU A 20 6.11 4.61 -3.67
N LEU A 21 6.99 5.01 -2.74
CA LEU A 21 8.45 4.90 -2.87
C LEU A 21 8.99 3.58 -2.31
N GLU A 22 8.18 2.85 -1.55
CA GLU A 22 8.59 1.60 -0.91
C GLU A 22 8.85 0.49 -1.93
N LYS A 23 9.85 -0.34 -1.60
CA LYS A 23 10.25 -1.53 -2.35
C LYS A 23 10.34 -2.70 -1.37
N PRO A 24 9.20 -3.22 -0.92
CA PRO A 24 9.14 -4.29 0.06
C PRO A 24 9.80 -5.55 -0.51
N ASN A 25 10.65 -6.20 0.30
CA ASN A 25 11.27 -7.47 -0.04
C ASN A 25 10.46 -8.67 0.45
N GLU A 26 9.50 -8.46 1.36
CA GLU A 26 8.65 -9.50 1.92
C GLU A 26 7.26 -9.52 1.29
N VAL A 27 6.75 -10.72 1.03
CA VAL A 27 5.37 -10.94 0.60
C VAL A 27 4.54 -11.22 1.86
N GLY A 28 3.90 -10.18 2.39
CA GLY A 28 3.14 -10.28 3.63
C GLY A 28 2.13 -9.16 3.82
N LEU A 29 1.02 -9.45 4.51
CA LEU A 29 0.01 -8.45 4.82
C LEU A 29 0.46 -7.49 5.92
N TYR A 30 1.14 -8.01 6.95
CA TYR A 30 1.51 -7.22 8.13
C TYR A 30 2.71 -6.30 7.87
N ASN A 31 3.79 -6.82 7.28
CA ASN A 31 5.05 -6.10 7.06
C ASN A 31 5.55 -6.14 5.61
N GLY A 32 4.69 -6.46 4.63
CA GLY A 32 5.12 -6.73 3.26
C GLY A 32 4.32 -6.03 2.18
N ALA A 33 4.62 -6.42 0.93
CA ALA A 33 4.06 -5.85 -0.29
C ALA A 33 2.54 -5.87 -0.33
N SER A 34 1.92 -6.95 0.16
CA SER A 34 0.47 -7.12 0.14
C SER A 34 -0.26 -6.10 1.03
N GLY A 35 0.32 -5.75 2.19
CA GLY A 35 -0.24 -4.71 3.07
C GLY A 35 -0.18 -3.32 2.44
N ILE A 36 0.95 -2.98 1.84
CA ILE A 36 1.14 -1.72 1.11
C ILE A 36 0.15 -1.64 -0.06
N ALA A 37 0.05 -2.70 -0.86
CA ALA A 37 -0.85 -2.75 -2.01
C ALA A 37 -2.31 -2.61 -1.58
N LEU A 38 -2.73 -3.29 -0.50
CA LEU A 38 -4.09 -3.20 0.02
C LEU A 38 -4.43 -1.75 0.42
N PHE A 39 -3.54 -1.09 1.17
CA PHE A 39 -3.73 0.30 1.56
C PHE A 39 -3.85 1.22 0.32
N LEU A 40 -2.93 1.09 -0.63
CA LEU A 40 -2.91 1.94 -1.83
C LEU A 40 -4.12 1.69 -2.74
N ALA A 41 -4.61 0.46 -2.84
CA ALA A 41 -5.84 0.14 -3.57
C ALA A 41 -7.07 0.83 -2.97
N TYR A 42 -7.24 0.79 -1.64
CA TYR A 42 -8.32 1.52 -0.98
C TYR A 42 -8.15 3.03 -1.11
N TYR A 43 -6.91 3.53 -1.04
CA TYR A 43 -6.67 4.96 -1.20
C TYR A 43 -6.93 5.45 -2.63
N TYR A 44 -6.64 4.63 -3.64
CA TYR A 44 -7.09 4.86 -5.01
C TYR A 44 -8.62 4.91 -5.10
N LEU A 45 -9.33 3.97 -4.48
CA LEU A 45 -10.80 3.97 -4.51
C LEU A 45 -11.38 5.25 -3.90
N TYR A 46 -10.72 5.82 -2.89
CA TYR A 46 -11.09 7.08 -2.24
C TYR A 46 -10.72 8.33 -3.04
N THR A 47 -9.49 8.45 -3.52
CA THR A 47 -8.96 9.66 -4.18
C THR A 47 -9.18 9.69 -5.70
N LYS A 48 -9.29 8.52 -6.33
CA LYS A 48 -9.26 8.30 -7.78
C LYS A 48 -7.96 8.75 -8.46
N GLU A 49 -6.85 8.86 -7.73
CA GLU A 49 -5.53 9.15 -8.31
C GLU A 49 -4.84 7.85 -8.79
N ASP A 50 -4.70 7.68 -10.10
CA ASP A 50 -4.26 6.43 -10.74
C ASP A 50 -2.92 5.89 -10.22
N LYS A 51 -1.97 6.77 -9.87
CA LYS A 51 -0.65 6.40 -9.34
C LYS A 51 -0.72 5.42 -8.15
N PHE A 52 -1.75 5.52 -7.31
CA PHE A 52 -1.92 4.62 -6.17
C PHE A 52 -2.43 3.25 -6.61
N GLY A 53 -3.33 3.20 -7.59
CA GLY A 53 -3.84 1.96 -8.16
C GLY A 53 -2.77 1.20 -8.94
N GLU A 54 -2.00 1.92 -9.76
CA GLU A 54 -0.87 1.37 -10.52
C GLU A 54 0.16 0.71 -9.61
N LYS A 55 0.58 1.41 -8.54
CA LYS A 55 1.52 0.85 -7.57
C LYS A 55 0.95 -0.36 -6.83
N ALA A 56 -0.34 -0.34 -6.49
CA ALA A 56 -0.99 -1.49 -5.86
C ALA A 56 -0.97 -2.73 -6.77
N VAL A 57 -1.25 -2.56 -8.06
CA VAL A 57 -1.18 -3.65 -9.06
C VAL A 57 0.26 -4.16 -9.22
N GLU A 58 1.24 -3.26 -9.30
CA GLU A 58 2.67 -3.62 -9.38
C GLU A 58 3.08 -4.53 -8.21
N LEU A 59 2.77 -4.12 -6.99
CA LEU A 59 3.14 -4.84 -5.77
C LEU A 59 2.40 -6.18 -5.63
N LEU A 60 1.13 -6.25 -6.05
CA LEU A 60 0.38 -7.52 -6.07
C LEU A 60 0.90 -8.47 -7.14
N GLY A 61 1.27 -7.97 -8.32
CA GLY A 61 1.91 -8.77 -9.36
C GLY A 61 3.18 -9.45 -8.85
N GLN A 62 4.05 -8.68 -8.18
CA GLN A 62 5.28 -9.21 -7.56
C GLN A 62 5.00 -10.28 -6.50
N ALA A 63 3.96 -10.08 -5.67
CA ALA A 63 3.55 -11.02 -4.63
C ALA A 63 3.02 -12.35 -5.20
N VAL A 64 2.35 -12.32 -6.36
CA VAL A 64 1.82 -13.51 -7.03
C VAL A 64 2.91 -14.24 -7.82
N GLU A 65 3.85 -13.51 -8.42
CA GLU A 65 4.96 -14.09 -9.20
C GLU A 65 6.06 -14.70 -8.32
N ASN A 66 6.19 -14.26 -7.06
CA ASN A 66 7.16 -14.78 -6.09
C ASN A 66 6.48 -15.33 -4.82
N PRO A 67 5.66 -16.40 -4.91
CA PRO A 67 4.91 -16.93 -3.76
C PRO A 67 5.78 -17.68 -2.73
N THR A 68 7.10 -17.81 -2.95
CA THR A 68 8.00 -18.70 -2.20
C THR A 68 8.95 -18.00 -1.22
N GLN A 69 8.59 -16.84 -0.66
CA GLN A 69 9.18 -16.51 0.65
C GLN A 69 8.38 -17.29 1.69
N ASP A 70 8.91 -18.47 2.01
CA ASP A 70 8.33 -19.50 2.88
C ASP A 70 7.44 -18.91 3.97
N GLY A 71 6.19 -19.39 4.02
CA GLY A 71 5.22 -19.14 5.10
C GLY A 71 5.63 -19.76 6.44
N THR A 72 6.92 -19.73 6.78
CA THR A 72 7.53 -20.23 8.00
C THR A 72 8.56 -19.24 8.52
N SER A 73 8.14 -18.05 8.91
CA SER A 73 8.77 -17.30 10.02
C SER A 73 7.74 -16.31 10.57
N PHE A 74 7.06 -16.74 11.63
CA PHE A 74 6.35 -15.88 12.56
C PHE A 74 7.34 -15.31 13.58
#